data_AF-A0A3A9IUI8-F1
#
_entry.id   AF-A0A3A9IUI8-F1
#
_cell.length_a   1.000
_cell.length_b   1.000
_cell.length_c   1.000
_cell.angle_alpha   90.00
_cell.angle_beta   90.00
_cell.angle_gamma   90.00
#
_symmetry.space_group_name_H-M   'P 1'
#
loop_
_entity.id
_entity.type
_entity.pdbx_description
1 polymer ?
#
loop_
_entity_poly.entity_id
_entity_poly.type
_entity_poly.pdbx_seq_one_letter_code
_entity_poly.pdbx_strand_id
1 'polypeptide(L)'
;MAAGARVAATAGSPAKRAFLRAAGAELVLDSRDPGFADQLRAVWPEGVDVVLNSLAGAAMERSLELTKPFGRFVELGKRDFFENTRVGLRPWRRNLTYFGVDVDQLPKARPDLARRLLQGIAQRLADGALHPLPHAVRGPAEVEAAFRTLQASTQIGKLVLVPPQGEAGATPAEWTPPEGIILVVGGTQGFGFECAKWLAARGASRLALLSRRGGTAPGA
;
A
#
# COMPACT_ATOMS: atom_id res chain seq x y z
N MET A 1 19.15 -4.22 17.59
CA MET A 1 19.05 -3.79 16.18
C MET A 1 20.19 -4.39 15.38
N ALA A 2 19.91 -5.09 14.27
CA ALA A 2 20.93 -5.87 13.53
C ALA A 2 22.11 -5.04 12.97
N ALA A 3 21.92 -3.75 12.74
CA ALA A 3 22.96 -2.85 12.22
C ALA A 3 23.57 -1.90 13.29
N GLY A 4 23.26 -2.09 14.57
CA GLY A 4 23.78 -1.25 15.66
C GLY A 4 23.26 0.21 15.67
N ALA A 5 22.26 0.54 14.84
CA ALA A 5 21.70 1.88 14.78
C ALA A 5 20.84 2.21 16.01
N ARG A 6 20.88 3.48 16.43
CA ARG A 6 19.91 4.10 17.36
C ARG A 6 18.66 4.50 16.58
N VAL A 7 17.47 4.21 17.11
CA VAL A 7 16.22 4.34 16.36
C VAL A 7 15.26 5.32 17.02
N ALA A 8 14.85 6.34 16.27
CA ALA A 8 13.65 7.11 16.55
C ALA A 8 12.52 6.61 15.66
N ALA A 9 11.33 6.45 16.22
CA ALA A 9 10.15 6.03 15.49
C ALA A 9 8.93 6.86 15.90
N THR A 10 7.95 6.95 15.00
CA THR A 10 6.71 7.68 15.27
C THR A 10 5.50 6.76 15.14
N ALA A 11 4.49 6.95 15.99
CA ALA A 11 3.20 6.29 15.84
C ALA A 11 2.04 7.06 16.47
N GLY A 12 0.87 7.00 15.82
CA GLY A 12 -0.29 7.81 16.18
C GLY A 12 -1.16 7.30 17.34
N SER A 13 -0.88 6.12 17.91
CA SER A 13 -1.64 5.60 19.07
C SER A 13 -0.72 5.17 20.21
N PRO A 14 -1.17 5.28 21.48
CA PRO A 14 -0.38 4.84 22.64
C PRO A 14 0.06 3.38 22.54
N ALA A 15 -0.82 2.48 22.10
CA ALA A 15 -0.51 1.07 21.93
C ALA A 15 0.60 0.84 20.88
N LYS A 16 0.55 1.53 19.74
CA LYS A 16 1.60 1.45 18.71
C LYS A 16 2.93 2.02 19.21
N ARG A 17 2.90 3.10 19.99
CA ARG A 17 4.11 3.67 20.60
C ARG A 17 4.71 2.73 21.65
N ALA A 18 3.90 2.07 22.47
CA ALA A 18 4.37 1.05 23.41
C ALA A 18 5.03 -0.12 22.66
N PHE A 19 4.42 -0.58 21.56
CA PHE A 19 5.00 -1.60 20.69
C PHE A 19 6.36 -1.19 20.11
N LEU A 20 6.51 0.05 19.60
CA LEU A 20 7.78 0.54 19.06
C LEU A 20 8.90 0.56 20.11
N ARG A 21 8.58 0.94 21.36
CA ARG A 21 9.55 0.89 22.48
C ARG A 21 9.98 -0.54 22.77
N ALA A 22 9.02 -1.47 22.86
CA ALA A 22 9.30 -2.89 23.05
C ALA A 22 10.13 -3.49 21.89
N ALA A 23 9.95 -2.98 20.67
CA ALA A 23 10.74 -3.35 19.49
C ALA A 23 12.16 -2.74 19.47
N GLY A 24 12.52 -1.92 20.46
CA GLY A 24 13.88 -1.37 20.63
C GLY A 24 14.08 0.04 20.07
N ALA A 25 13.02 0.79 19.77
CA ALA A 25 13.14 2.21 19.48
C ALA A 25 13.52 2.99 20.76
N GLU A 26 14.62 3.73 20.69
CA GLU A 26 15.15 4.54 21.80
C GLU A 26 14.29 5.79 22.02
N LEU A 27 13.82 6.40 20.93
CA LEU A 27 12.94 7.55 20.95
C LEU A 27 11.63 7.22 20.22
N VAL A 28 10.50 7.44 20.89
CA VAL A 28 9.17 7.19 20.30
C VAL A 28 8.28 8.40 20.47
N LEU A 29 7.87 8.98 19.34
CA LEU A 29 7.08 10.21 19.25
C LEU A 29 5.69 9.96 18.65
N ASP A 30 4.78 10.92 18.79
CA ASP A 30 3.47 10.86 18.13
C ASP A 30 3.60 11.26 16.65
N SER A 31 3.14 10.41 15.74
CA SER A 31 3.20 10.69 14.29
C SER A 31 2.15 11.71 13.83
N ARG A 32 1.17 12.03 14.68
CA ARG A 32 0.10 13.01 14.39
C ARG A 32 0.41 14.38 14.97
N ASP A 33 1.41 14.47 15.84
CA ASP A 33 1.84 15.73 16.42
C ASP A 33 2.76 16.47 15.43
N PRO A 34 2.38 17.67 14.96
CA PRO A 34 3.23 18.46 14.06
C PRO A 34 4.56 18.88 14.68
N GLY A 35 4.69 18.80 16.01
CA GLY A 35 5.91 19.11 16.77
C GLY A 35 6.90 17.95 16.88
N PHE A 36 6.68 16.81 16.22
CA PHE A 36 7.58 15.64 16.33
C PHE A 36 9.04 15.98 15.98
N ALA A 37 9.26 16.88 15.01
CA ALA A 37 10.61 17.26 14.59
C ALA A 37 11.36 18.03 15.68
N ASP A 38 10.68 18.95 16.35
CA ASP A 38 11.26 19.75 17.42
C ASP A 38 11.49 18.89 18.67
N GLN A 39 10.57 17.97 18.98
CA GLN A 39 10.75 16.96 20.03
C GLN A 39 11.92 16.03 19.75
N LEU A 40 12.13 15.61 18.50
CA LEU A 40 13.30 14.82 18.12
C LEU A 40 14.58 15.60 18.37
N ARG A 41 14.64 16.88 17.98
CA ARG A 41 15.83 17.72 18.20
C ARG A 41 16.11 18.00 19.67
N ALA A 42 15.09 18.05 20.52
CA ALA A 42 15.31 18.21 21.96
C ALA A 42 16.12 17.06 22.58
N VAL A 43 16.01 15.85 22.00
CA VAL A 43 16.76 14.67 22.45
C VAL A 43 18.01 14.46 21.59
N TRP A 44 17.90 14.61 20.28
CA TRP A 44 18.94 14.42 19.27
C TRP A 44 19.13 15.72 18.45
N PRO A 45 19.86 16.72 18.98
CA PRO A 45 19.93 18.06 18.39
C PRO A 45 20.50 18.08 16.97
N GLU A 46 21.43 17.17 16.68
CA GLU A 46 22.04 17.01 15.35
C GLU A 46 21.07 16.40 14.32
N GLY A 47 19.96 15.79 14.75
CA GLY A 47 19.04 15.06 13.88
C GLY A 47 19.45 13.61 13.65
N VAL A 48 19.19 13.08 12.45
CA VAL A 48 19.41 11.66 12.09
C VAL A 48 20.18 11.48 10.79
N ASP A 49 20.96 10.40 10.71
CA ASP A 49 21.78 10.07 9.53
C ASP A 49 20.95 9.50 8.37
N VAL A 50 19.87 8.79 8.71
CA VAL A 50 18.94 8.21 7.75
C VAL A 50 17.51 8.46 8.20
N VAL A 51 16.68 8.96 7.29
CA VAL A 51 15.23 9.05 7.48
C VAL A 51 14.58 8.01 6.57
N LEU A 52 13.75 7.13 7.14
CA LEU A 52 12.85 6.26 6.39
C LEU A 52 11.44 6.86 6.48
N ASN A 53 11.02 7.57 5.44
CA ASN A 53 9.78 8.35 5.45
C ASN A 53 8.61 7.59 4.81
N SER A 54 7.43 7.78 5.39
CA SER A 54 6.14 7.45 4.78
C SER A 54 5.07 8.52 5.08
N LEU A 55 5.48 9.65 5.67
CA LEU A 55 4.63 10.81 5.91
C LEU A 55 4.61 11.68 4.65
N ALA A 56 3.69 12.63 4.58
CA ALA A 56 3.45 13.39 3.37
C ALA A 56 3.17 14.87 3.65
N GLY A 57 3.37 15.74 2.66
CA GLY A 57 3.25 17.20 2.80
C GLY A 57 4.18 17.79 3.86
N ALA A 58 3.68 18.71 4.70
CA ALA A 58 4.49 19.41 5.71
C ALA A 58 5.25 18.45 6.67
N ALA A 59 4.67 17.29 6.99
CA ALA A 59 5.35 16.30 7.83
C ALA A 59 6.55 15.64 7.13
N MET A 60 6.48 15.45 5.80
CA MET A 60 7.62 15.01 4.99
C MET A 60 8.72 16.07 5.00
N GLU A 61 8.37 17.35 4.80
CA GLU A 61 9.33 18.46 4.78
C GLU A 61 10.06 18.59 6.12
N ARG A 62 9.31 18.54 7.22
CA ARG A 62 9.87 18.55 8.58
C ARG A 62 10.78 17.34 8.82
N SER A 63 10.42 16.17 8.31
CA SER A 63 11.29 14.97 8.38
C SER A 63 12.59 15.17 7.59
N LEU A 64 12.52 15.79 6.42
CA LEU A 64 13.70 16.06 5.57
C LEU A 64 14.69 16.99 6.29
N GLU A 65 14.20 18.00 7.00
CA GLU A 65 15.02 18.92 7.79
C GLU A 65 15.78 18.24 8.94
N LEU A 66 15.28 17.11 9.47
CA LEU A 66 15.95 16.33 10.50
C LEU A 66 17.19 15.58 10.00
N THR A 67 17.40 15.53 8.68
CA THR A 67 18.54 14.81 8.11
C THR A 67 19.83 15.58 8.35
N LYS A 68 20.81 14.91 8.98
CA LYS A 68 22.17 15.42 9.19
C LYS A 68 22.88 15.70 7.87
N PRO A 69 23.94 16.53 7.86
CA PRO A 69 24.82 16.64 6.71
C PRO A 69 25.29 15.27 6.21
N PHE A 70 25.33 15.10 4.88
CA PHE A 70 25.65 13.84 4.19
C PHE A 70 24.67 12.67 4.46
N GLY A 71 23.54 12.95 5.10
CA GLY A 71 22.52 11.96 5.41
C GLY A 71 21.65 11.57 4.21
N ARG A 72 20.85 10.53 4.43
CA ARG A 72 20.02 9.88 3.40
C ARG A 72 18.55 9.97 3.77
N PHE A 73 17.75 10.52 2.87
CA PHE A 73 16.30 10.51 2.98
C PHE A 73 15.74 9.43 2.06
N VAL A 74 15.08 8.41 2.62
CA VAL A 74 14.49 7.29 1.89
C VAL A 74 12.99 7.42 1.96
N GLU A 75 12.38 7.83 0.86
CA GLU A 75 10.95 8.05 0.73
C GLU A 75 10.25 6.77 0.25
N LEU A 76 9.31 6.28 1.06
CA LEU A 76 8.42 5.17 0.73
C LEU A 76 6.99 5.65 0.40
N GLY A 77 6.62 6.86 0.81
CA GLY A 77 5.31 7.44 0.57
C GLY A 77 5.12 7.79 -0.91
N LYS A 78 3.99 7.36 -1.48
CA LYS A 78 3.70 7.61 -2.90
C LYS A 78 2.90 8.87 -3.19
N ARG A 79 2.21 9.42 -2.18
CA ARG A 79 1.28 10.54 -2.36
C ARG A 79 1.96 11.75 -3.00
N ASP A 80 3.05 12.22 -2.40
CA ASP A 80 3.78 13.40 -2.89
C ASP A 80 4.45 13.16 -4.25
N PHE A 81 4.85 11.92 -4.57
CA PHE A 81 5.34 11.58 -5.91
C PHE A 81 4.27 11.74 -6.98
N PHE A 82 3.07 11.22 -6.73
CA PHE A 82 1.96 11.29 -7.70
C PHE A 82 1.38 12.70 -7.81
N GLU A 83 1.37 13.46 -6.72
CA GLU A 83 0.86 14.84 -6.67
C GLU A 83 1.89 15.86 -7.18
N ASN A 84 3.13 15.44 -7.47
CA ASN A 84 4.24 16.32 -7.85
C ASN A 84 4.45 17.46 -6.84
N THR A 85 4.44 17.11 -5.56
CA THR A 85 4.67 18.08 -4.47
C THR A 85 6.02 18.76 -4.65
N ARG A 86 6.03 20.10 -4.53
CA ARG A 86 7.26 20.88 -4.63
C ARG A 86 8.07 20.73 -3.35
N VAL A 87 9.35 20.38 -3.48
CA VAL A 87 10.28 20.31 -2.35
C VAL A 87 11.34 21.40 -2.47
N GLY A 88 11.56 22.15 -1.40
CA GLY A 88 12.59 23.18 -1.34
C GLY A 88 14.00 22.58 -1.39
N LEU A 89 14.90 23.15 -2.20
CA LEU A 89 16.27 22.64 -2.36
C LEU A 89 17.25 22.99 -1.22
N ARG A 90 16.82 23.82 -0.26
CA ARG A 90 17.67 24.28 0.85
C ARG A 90 18.34 23.15 1.64
N PRO A 91 17.69 22.00 1.93
CA PRO A 91 18.33 20.88 2.63
C PRO A 91 19.56 20.32 1.91
N TRP A 92 19.61 20.34 0.58
CA TRP A 92 20.75 19.84 -0.20
C TRP A 92 22.04 20.65 -0.03
N ARG A 93 21.98 21.86 0.52
CA ARG A 93 23.19 22.60 0.93
C ARG A 93 24.04 21.84 1.95
N ARG A 94 23.48 20.81 2.58
CA ARG A 94 24.15 19.91 3.54
C ARG A 94 24.58 18.59 2.91
N ASN A 95 24.70 18.50 1.59
CA ASN A 95 25.09 17.29 0.85
C ASN A 95 24.15 16.08 1.08
N LEU A 96 22.85 16.32 1.16
CA LEU A 96 21.87 15.25 1.35
C LEU A 96 21.68 14.41 0.07
N THR A 97 21.37 13.13 0.26
CA THR A 97 20.84 12.28 -0.82
C THR A 97 19.38 11.95 -0.56
N TYR A 98 18.54 12.07 -1.59
CA TYR A 98 17.12 11.72 -1.54
C TYR A 98 16.86 10.53 -2.46
N PHE A 99 16.28 9.47 -1.90
CA PHE A 99 15.91 8.25 -2.62
C PHE A 99 14.39 8.14 -2.66
N GLY A 100 13.80 8.24 -3.84
CA GLY A 100 12.44 7.77 -4.06
C GLY A 100 12.44 6.27 -4.30
N VAL A 101 11.76 5.51 -3.44
CA VAL A 101 11.76 4.05 -3.50
C VAL A 101 10.35 3.53 -3.77
N ASP A 102 10.13 3.10 -5.01
CA ASP A 102 8.92 2.35 -5.39
C ASP A 102 9.27 0.87 -5.64
N VAL A 103 9.00 0.04 -4.65
CA VAL A 103 9.26 -1.41 -4.74
C VAL A 103 8.37 -2.12 -5.77
N ASP A 104 7.24 -1.53 -6.15
CA ASP A 104 6.30 -2.15 -7.12
C ASP A 104 6.85 -2.09 -8.55
N GLN A 105 7.72 -1.12 -8.84
CA GLN A 105 8.38 -1.00 -10.14
C GLN A 105 9.59 -1.93 -10.27
N LEU A 106 10.16 -2.38 -9.15
CA LEU A 106 11.41 -3.11 -9.14
C LEU A 106 11.36 -4.42 -9.96
N PRO A 107 10.33 -5.29 -9.85
CA PRO A 107 10.28 -6.52 -10.65
C PRO A 107 10.19 -6.26 -12.15
N LYS A 108 9.56 -5.15 -12.56
CA LYS A 108 9.39 -4.77 -13.96
C LYS A 108 10.67 -4.16 -14.54
N ALA A 109 11.28 -3.23 -13.81
CA ALA A 109 12.43 -2.47 -14.30
C ALA A 109 13.77 -3.20 -14.07
N ARG A 110 13.91 -3.94 -12.97
CA ARG A 110 15.16 -4.59 -12.53
C ARG A 110 14.88 -6.00 -11.96
N PRO A 111 14.40 -6.94 -12.78
CA PRO A 111 13.97 -8.27 -12.33
C PRO A 111 15.05 -9.06 -11.58
N ASP A 112 16.31 -8.96 -12.01
CA ASP A 112 17.42 -9.68 -11.34
C ASP A 112 17.73 -9.12 -9.96
N LEU A 113 17.58 -7.81 -9.76
CA LEU A 113 17.72 -7.20 -8.45
C LEU A 113 16.56 -7.61 -7.55
N ALA A 114 15.31 -7.57 -8.05
CA ALA A 114 14.14 -8.02 -7.31
C ALA A 114 14.29 -9.46 -6.84
N ARG A 115 14.71 -10.37 -7.73
CA ARG A 115 14.94 -11.78 -7.42
C ARG A 115 15.98 -11.96 -6.32
N ARG A 116 17.15 -11.30 -6.45
CA ARG A 116 18.22 -11.39 -5.44
C ARG A 116 17.77 -10.88 -4.07
N LEU A 117 17.03 -9.77 -4.02
CA LEU A 117 16.53 -9.21 -2.77
C LEU A 117 15.50 -10.14 -2.11
N LEU A 118 14.55 -10.66 -2.88
CA LEU A 118 13.55 -11.61 -2.38
C LEU A 118 14.18 -12.91 -1.87
N GLN A 119 15.16 -13.45 -2.59
CA GLN A 119 15.93 -14.62 -2.14
C GLN A 119 16.67 -14.32 -0.84
N GLY A 120 17.30 -13.15 -0.72
CA GLY A 120 17.95 -12.73 0.52
C GLY A 120 17.00 -12.60 1.71
N ILE A 121 15.78 -12.09 1.48
CA ILE A 121 14.72 -12.03 2.51
C ILE A 121 14.28 -13.44 2.90
N ALA A 122 14.04 -14.33 1.93
CA ALA A 122 13.63 -15.71 2.20
C ALA A 122 14.69 -16.47 3.00
N GLN A 123 15.96 -16.32 2.66
CA GLN A 123 17.06 -16.94 3.40
C GLN A 123 17.12 -16.45 4.84
N ARG A 124 16.99 -15.13 5.06
CA ARG A 124 16.98 -14.53 6.40
C ARG A 124 15.77 -14.91 7.25
N LEU A 125 14.65 -15.23 6.61
CA LEU A 125 13.49 -15.79 7.32
C LEU A 125 13.76 -17.25 7.70
N ALA A 126 14.36 -18.04 6.79
CA ALA A 126 14.66 -19.45 7.00
C ALA A 126 15.74 -19.67 8.08
N ASP A 127 16.75 -18.81 8.15
CA ASP A 127 17.81 -18.87 9.17
C ASP A 127 17.45 -18.17 10.50
N GLY A 128 16.27 -17.56 10.57
CA GLY A 128 15.77 -16.87 11.77
C GLY A 128 16.37 -15.49 12.02
N ALA A 129 17.18 -14.93 11.12
CA ALA A 129 17.69 -13.56 11.24
C ALA A 129 16.60 -12.49 11.07
N LEU A 130 15.53 -12.82 10.35
CA LEU A 130 14.28 -12.06 10.29
C LEU A 130 13.16 -12.86 10.94
N HIS A 131 12.42 -12.21 11.83
CA HIS A 131 11.23 -12.79 12.45
C HIS A 131 9.96 -12.26 11.78
N PRO A 132 8.91 -13.08 11.67
CA PRO A 132 7.61 -12.62 11.22
C PRO A 132 7.11 -11.46 12.08
N LEU A 133 6.47 -10.47 11.45
CA LEU A 133 5.79 -9.41 12.18
C LEU A 133 4.61 -10.00 12.98
N PRO A 134 4.19 -9.34 14.07
CA PRO A 134 2.89 -9.61 14.67
C PRO A 134 1.82 -9.61 13.57
N HIS A 135 0.93 -10.59 13.60
CA HIS A 135 -0.10 -10.68 12.58
C HIS A 135 -1.40 -11.22 13.14
N ALA A 136 -2.49 -10.82 12.49
CA ALA A 136 -3.84 -11.30 12.78
C ALA A 136 -4.33 -12.06 11.55
N VAL A 137 -4.58 -13.36 11.74
CA VAL A 137 -5.17 -14.23 10.72
C VAL A 137 -6.68 -14.06 10.74
N ARG A 138 -7.31 -13.93 9.57
CA ARG A 138 -8.74 -13.70 9.38
C ARG A 138 -9.29 -14.62 8.29
N GLY A 139 -10.48 -15.15 8.50
CA GLY A 139 -11.16 -16.01 7.53
C GLY A 139 -11.83 -15.22 6.41
N PRO A 140 -12.35 -15.92 5.37
CA PRO A 140 -13.02 -15.28 4.25
C PRO A 140 -14.29 -14.50 4.65
N ALA A 141 -14.98 -14.92 5.72
CA ALA A 141 -16.15 -14.21 6.24
C ALA A 141 -15.81 -12.85 6.88
N GLU A 142 -14.53 -12.62 7.21
CA GLU A 142 -14.08 -11.41 7.94
C GLU A 142 -13.40 -10.39 7.02
N VAL A 143 -13.41 -10.61 5.70
CA VAL A 143 -12.72 -9.74 4.73
C VAL A 143 -13.12 -8.27 4.90
N GLU A 144 -14.42 -7.98 4.94
CA GLU A 144 -14.93 -6.61 5.10
C GLU A 144 -14.45 -5.98 6.42
N ALA A 145 -14.52 -6.73 7.53
CA ALA A 145 -14.05 -6.26 8.83
C ALA A 145 -12.52 -6.03 8.86
N ALA A 146 -11.75 -6.87 8.17
CA ALA A 146 -10.31 -6.70 8.02
C ALA A 146 -9.97 -5.43 7.22
N PHE A 147 -10.69 -5.15 6.12
CA PHE A 147 -10.52 -3.92 5.36
C PHE A 147 -10.94 -2.68 6.16
N ARG A 148 -12.03 -2.73 6.93
CA ARG A 148 -12.40 -1.65 7.87
C ARG A 148 -11.31 -1.38 8.90
N THR A 149 -10.72 -2.43 9.46
CA THR A 149 -9.61 -2.32 10.42
C THR A 149 -8.41 -1.63 9.78
N LEU A 150 -8.06 -2.02 8.54
CA LEU A 150 -6.97 -1.44 7.77
C LEU A 150 -7.21 0.06 7.49
N GLN A 151 -8.41 0.43 7.06
CA GLN A 151 -8.79 1.83 6.81
C GLN A 151 -8.71 2.68 8.08
N ALA A 152 -9.17 2.14 9.21
CA ALA A 152 -9.06 2.81 10.52
C ALA A 152 -7.61 2.89 11.04
N SER A 153 -6.67 2.18 10.41
CA SER A 153 -5.25 2.14 10.79
C SER A 153 -5.05 1.77 12.27
N THR A 154 -5.86 0.86 12.81
CA THR A 154 -5.81 0.44 14.22
C THR A 154 -4.91 -0.77 14.47
N GLN A 155 -4.63 -1.56 13.43
CA GLN A 155 -3.79 -2.75 13.50
C GLN A 155 -2.32 -2.43 13.83
N ILE A 156 -1.68 -3.32 14.59
CA ILE A 156 -0.22 -3.45 14.71
C ILE A 156 0.19 -4.68 13.90
N GLY A 157 1.21 -4.52 13.04
CA GLY A 157 1.69 -5.60 12.18
C GLY A 157 0.76 -5.89 11.00
N LYS A 158 0.66 -7.17 10.60
CA LYS A 158 0.02 -7.59 9.34
C LYS A 158 -1.37 -8.20 9.56
N LEU A 159 -2.35 -7.81 8.74
CA LEU A 159 -3.59 -8.57 8.59
C LEU A 159 -3.40 -9.60 7.48
N VAL A 160 -3.66 -10.87 7.78
CA VAL A 160 -3.50 -12.00 6.84
C VAL A 160 -4.87 -12.63 6.63
N LEU A 161 -5.37 -12.55 5.39
CA LEU A 161 -6.61 -13.21 4.99
C LEU A 161 -6.28 -14.61 4.48
N VAL A 162 -6.90 -15.62 5.08
CA VAL A 162 -6.79 -17.01 4.61
C VAL A 162 -7.93 -17.25 3.64
N PRO A 163 -7.64 -17.72 2.41
CA PRO A 163 -8.68 -18.12 1.47
C PRO A 163 -9.61 -19.18 2.07
N PRO A 164 -10.87 -19.30 1.60
CA PRO A 164 -11.75 -20.38 2.01
C PRO A 164 -11.06 -21.74 1.83
N GLN A 165 -11.13 -22.59 2.86
CA GLN A 165 -10.71 -23.99 2.72
C GLN A 165 -11.89 -24.78 2.13
N GLY A 166 -11.79 -25.02 0.83
CA GLY A 166 -12.73 -25.69 -0.06
C GLY A 166 -12.12 -25.64 -1.46
N GLU A 167 -12.43 -26.58 -2.35
CA GLU A 167 -11.70 -26.83 -3.61
C GLU A 167 -11.18 -25.55 -4.27
N ALA A 168 -9.90 -25.25 -4.03
CA ALA A 168 -9.12 -24.20 -4.68
C ALA A 168 -8.81 -24.60 -6.14
N GLY A 169 -9.80 -25.16 -6.81
CA GLY A 169 -9.77 -25.80 -8.11
C GLY A 169 -11.10 -25.68 -8.85
N ALA A 170 -12.15 -25.13 -8.24
CA ALA A 170 -13.22 -24.55 -9.04
C ALA A 170 -12.65 -23.29 -9.71
N THR A 171 -11.99 -23.47 -10.86
CA THR A 171 -12.10 -22.49 -11.96
C THR A 171 -13.53 -21.98 -11.90
N PRO A 172 -13.78 -20.66 -11.77
CA PRO A 172 -15.13 -20.14 -11.87
C PRO A 172 -15.74 -20.85 -13.06
N ALA A 173 -16.78 -21.66 -12.83
CA ALA A 173 -17.32 -22.52 -13.88
C ALA A 173 -17.46 -21.62 -15.11
N GLU A 174 -16.82 -22.00 -16.22
CA GLU A 174 -16.82 -21.15 -17.41
C GLU A 174 -18.27 -20.75 -17.64
N TRP A 175 -18.52 -19.45 -17.57
CA TRP A 175 -19.89 -18.96 -17.58
C TRP A 175 -20.49 -19.43 -18.89
N THR A 176 -21.42 -20.38 -18.77
CA THR A 176 -22.12 -20.93 -19.92
C THR A 176 -23.42 -20.17 -20.03
N PRO A 177 -23.68 -19.50 -21.15
CA PRO A 177 -24.90 -18.74 -21.33
C PRO A 177 -26.11 -19.67 -21.17
N PRO A 178 -27.12 -19.31 -20.36
CA PRO A 178 -28.32 -20.12 -20.24
C PRO A 178 -29.01 -20.26 -21.60
N GLU A 179 -29.65 -21.40 -21.85
CA GLU A 179 -30.53 -21.59 -22.99
C GLU A 179 -31.78 -20.71 -22.83
N GLY A 180 -31.71 -19.45 -23.23
CA GLY A 180 -32.78 -18.49 -22.98
C GLY A 180 -32.54 -17.13 -23.64
N ILE A 181 -33.41 -16.17 -23.35
CA ILE A 181 -33.20 -14.76 -23.69
C ILE A 181 -32.64 -14.08 -22.43
N ILE A 182 -31.49 -13.41 -22.56
CA ILE A 182 -30.94 -12.59 -21.47
C ILE A 182 -31.41 -11.15 -21.67
N LEU A 183 -32.15 -10.63 -20.69
CA LEU A 183 -32.65 -9.26 -20.69
C LEU A 183 -31.60 -8.32 -20.08
N VAL A 184 -31.10 -7.36 -20.88
CA VAL A 184 -30.22 -6.29 -20.42
C VAL A 184 -31.02 -5.00 -20.28
N VAL A 185 -31.34 -4.62 -19.05
CA VAL A 185 -32.06 -3.38 -18.74
C VAL A 185 -31.09 -2.20 -18.80
N GLY A 186 -31.45 -1.16 -19.57
CA GLY A 186 -30.53 -0.09 -19.96
C GLY A 186 -29.53 -0.49 -21.04
N GLY A 187 -29.80 -1.56 -21.79
CA GLY A 187 -28.82 -2.22 -22.66
C GLY A 187 -28.45 -1.50 -23.97
N THR A 188 -29.11 -0.39 -24.32
CA THR A 188 -28.92 0.25 -25.64
C THR A 188 -27.82 1.32 -25.67
N GLN A 189 -27.12 1.58 -24.56
CA GLN A 189 -25.97 2.52 -24.53
C GLN A 189 -25.08 2.28 -23.31
N GLY A 190 -23.88 2.89 -23.33
CA GLY A 190 -22.96 2.94 -22.20
C GLY A 190 -22.61 1.55 -21.65
N PHE A 191 -22.59 1.41 -20.33
CA PHE A 191 -22.21 0.16 -19.69
C PHE A 191 -23.16 -1.01 -20.02
N GLY A 192 -24.46 -0.75 -20.16
CA GLY A 192 -25.43 -1.78 -20.52
C GLY A 192 -25.14 -2.39 -21.90
N PHE A 193 -24.75 -1.56 -22.87
CA PHE A 193 -24.39 -2.01 -24.19
C PHE A 193 -23.06 -2.77 -24.22
N GLU A 194 -22.04 -2.30 -23.50
CA GLU A 194 -20.78 -3.03 -23.37
C GLU A 194 -20.96 -4.37 -22.62
N CYS A 195 -21.89 -4.43 -21.66
CA CYS A 195 -22.29 -5.68 -21.01
C CYS A 195 -22.99 -6.64 -22.00
N ALA A 196 -23.83 -6.14 -22.90
CA ALA A 196 -24.45 -6.94 -23.96
C ALA A 196 -23.42 -7.51 -24.94
N LYS A 197 -22.44 -6.70 -25.37
CA LYS A 197 -21.29 -7.15 -26.20
C LYS A 197 -20.47 -8.19 -25.45
N TRP A 198 -20.26 -7.94 -24.16
CA TRP A 198 -19.92 -8.89 -23.10
C TRP A 198 -20.47 -10.29 -23.35
N LEU A 199 -21.79 -10.35 -23.16
CA LEU A 199 -22.57 -11.59 -23.11
C LEU A 199 -22.55 -12.28 -24.47
N ALA A 200 -22.64 -11.52 -25.56
CA ALA A 200 -22.55 -12.05 -26.92
C ALA A 200 -21.17 -12.70 -27.20
N ALA A 201 -20.07 -12.05 -26.79
CA ALA A 201 -18.72 -12.58 -26.93
C ALA A 201 -18.51 -13.86 -26.09
N ARG A 202 -19.33 -14.06 -25.05
CA ARG A 202 -19.34 -15.28 -24.22
C ARG A 202 -20.38 -16.32 -24.66
N GLY A 203 -20.93 -16.17 -25.87
CA GLY A 203 -21.79 -17.17 -26.50
C GLY A 203 -23.29 -17.03 -26.25
N ALA A 204 -23.75 -15.95 -25.60
CA ALA A 204 -25.18 -15.70 -25.47
C ALA A 204 -25.81 -15.50 -26.85
N SER A 205 -26.67 -16.42 -27.26
CA SER A 205 -27.28 -16.42 -28.60
C SER A 205 -28.51 -15.52 -28.71
N ARG A 206 -29.15 -15.17 -27.59
CA ARG A 206 -30.36 -14.33 -27.55
C ARG A 206 -30.26 -13.28 -26.45
N LEU A 207 -30.17 -12.02 -26.87
CA LEU A 207 -30.14 -10.85 -25.99
C LEU A 207 -31.35 -9.96 -26.28
N ALA A 208 -32.06 -9.54 -25.23
CA ALA A 208 -33.08 -8.50 -25.31
C ALA A 208 -32.56 -7.24 -24.62
N LEU A 209 -32.42 -6.14 -25.36
CA LEU A 209 -31.95 -4.87 -24.83
C LEU A 209 -33.15 -3.98 -24.52
N LEU A 210 -33.44 -3.78 -23.24
CA LEU A 210 -34.56 -2.93 -22.82
C LEU A 210 -34.05 -1.53 -22.52
N SER A 211 -34.63 -0.51 -23.13
CA SER A 211 -34.36 0.88 -22.77
C SER A 211 -35.59 1.75 -22.97
N ARG A 212 -35.63 2.87 -22.25
CA ARG A 212 -36.74 3.84 -22.33
C ARG A 212 -36.78 4.60 -23.67
N ARG A 213 -35.65 4.69 -24.38
CA ARG A 213 -35.51 5.44 -25.64
C ARG A 213 -35.39 4.52 -26.87
N GLY A 214 -35.29 3.20 -26.69
CA GLY A 214 -35.11 2.24 -27.78
C GLY A 214 -33.84 2.49 -28.59
N GLY A 215 -33.89 2.21 -29.89
CA GLY A 215 -32.78 2.38 -30.84
C GLY A 215 -32.41 3.83 -31.20
N THR A 216 -33.00 4.82 -30.52
CA THR A 216 -32.63 6.24 -30.70
C THR A 216 -31.45 6.67 -29.82
N ALA A 217 -30.82 5.71 -29.14
CA ALA A 217 -29.63 5.95 -28.33
C ALA A 217 -28.36 6.03 -29.22
N PRO A 218 -27.42 6.94 -28.94
CA PRO A 218 -26.16 7.01 -29.69
C PRO A 218 -25.41 5.67 -29.62
N GLY A 219 -25.19 5.04 -30.77
CA GLY A 219 -24.45 3.77 -30.89
C GLY A 219 -25.30 2.49 -30.90
N ALA A 220 -26.64 2.60 -31.01
CA ALA A 220 -27.54 1.47 -31.26
C ALA A 220 -27.53 1.00 -32.72
#